data_AF-A0A2V9MNG1-F1
#
_entry.id   AF-A0A2V9MNG1-F1
#
_cell.length_a   1.000
_cell.length_b   1.000
_cell.length_c   1.000
_cell.angle_alpha   90.00
_cell.angle_beta   90.00
_cell.angle_gamma   90.00
#
_symmetry.space_group_name_H-M   'P 1'
#
loop_
_entity.id
_entity.type
_entity.pdbx_description
1 polymer ?
#
loop_
_entity_poly.entity_id
_entity_poly.type
_entity_poly.pdbx_seq_one_letter_code
_entity_poly.pdbx_strand_id
1 'polypeptide(L)' 'MDSSRLKSYLEEKRAQVDQTLDRLLPKPEEEPRVIHESMRYSVFAGGKRLRPILAISAYEV' A
#
# COMPACT_ATOMS: atom_id res chain seq x y z
N MET A 1 24.87 0.48 1.19
CA MET A 1 23.73 -0.03 0.40
C MET A 1 23.60 0.83 -0.83
N ASP A 2 23.62 0.24 -2.02
CA ASP A 2 23.49 0.99 -3.27
C ASP A 2 22.14 1.72 -3.32
N SER A 3 22.15 3.02 -3.66
CA SER A 3 20.96 3.85 -3.73
C SER A 3 19.97 3.34 -4.78
N SER A 4 20.46 2.72 -5.85
CA SER A 4 19.61 2.11 -6.88
C SER A 4 18.83 0.92 -6.30
N ARG A 5 19.53 0.02 -5.61
CA ARG A 5 18.93 -1.16 -4.97
C ARG A 5 17.90 -0.79 -3.91
N LEU A 6 18.15 0.24 -3.10
CA LEU A 6 17.17 0.73 -2.12
C LEU A 6 15.90 1.23 -2.82
N LYS A 7 16.05 2.01 -3.90
CA LYS A 7 14.91 2.55 -4.65
C LYS A 7 14.05 1.41 -5.22
N SER A 8 14.67 0.41 -5.85
CA SER A 8 13.95 -0.75 -6.38
C SER A 8 13.21 -1.52 -5.29
N TYR A 9 13.84 -1.74 -4.13
CA TYR A 9 13.18 -2.39 -2.99
C TYR A 9 11.95 -1.61 -2.51
N LEU A 10 12.07 -0.29 -2.35
CA LEU A 10 10.95 0.56 -1.94
C LEU A 10 9.80 0.54 -2.95
N GLU A 11 10.11 0.53 -4.25
CA GLU A 11 9.11 0.45 -5.33
C GLU A 11 8.38 -0.90 -5.32
N GLU A 12 9.13 -2.01 -5.19
CA GLU A 12 8.58 -3.36 -5.10
C GLU A 12 7.65 -3.50 -3.89
N LYS A 13 8.13 -3.13 -2.69
CA LYS A 13 7.33 -3.24 -1.46
C LYS A 13 6.13 -2.30 -1.47
N ARG A 14 6.25 -1.12 -2.07
CA ARG A 14 5.09 -0.24 -2.26
C ARG A 14 4.02 -0.92 -3.12
N ALA A 15 4.39 -1.53 -4.25
CA ALA A 15 3.44 -2.23 -5.11
C ALA A 15 2.77 -3.42 -4.38
N GLN A 16 3.55 -4.18 -3.61
CA GLN A 16 3.03 -5.28 -2.77
C GLN A 16 2.02 -4.78 -1.73
N VAL A 17 2.30 -3.66 -1.07
CA VAL A 17 1.41 -3.03 -0.09
C VAL A 17 0.14 -2.52 -0.75
N ASP A 18 0.25 -1.81 -1.88
CA ASP A 18 -0.90 -1.28 -2.62
C ASP A 18 -1.82 -2.42 -3.10
N GLN A 19 -1.26 -3.51 -3.65
CA GLN A 19 -2.03 -4.71 -4.04
C GLN A 19 -2.71 -5.38 -2.84
N THR A 20 -2.08 -5.39 -1.68
CA THR A 20 -2.66 -6.00 -0.47
C THR A 20 -3.79 -5.13 0.08
N LEU A 21 -3.61 -3.80 0.13
CA LEU A 21 -4.67 -2.87 0.51
C LEU A 21 -5.87 -2.95 -0.45
N ASP A 22 -5.63 -3.12 -1.75
CA ASP A 22 -6.73 -3.25 -2.74
C ASP A 22 -7.59 -4.49 -2.50
N ARG A 23 -6.97 -5.60 -2.08
CA ARG A 23 -7.66 -6.83 -1.72
C ARG A 23 -8.39 -6.74 -0.38
N LEU A 24 -7.87 -5.97 0.58
CA LEU A 24 -8.42 -5.89 1.93
C LEU A 24 -9.56 -4.87 2.05
N LEU A 25 -9.55 -3.81 1.25
CA LEU A 25 -10.62 -2.81 1.30
C LEU A 25 -11.89 -3.33 0.59
N PRO A 26 -13.10 -3.00 1.09
CA PRO A 26 -14.37 -3.33 0.43
C PRO A 26 -14.45 -2.73 -0.96
N LYS A 27 -14.99 -3.49 -1.93
CA LYS A 27 -15.08 -3.02 -3.31
C LYS A 27 -15.96 -1.76 -3.40
N PRO A 28 -15.63 -0.78 -4.25
CA PRO A 28 -16.40 0.46 -4.34
C PRO A 28 -17.86 0.24 -4.79
N GLU A 29 -18.14 -0.90 -5.43
CA GLU A 29 -19.49 -1.30 -5.85
C GLU A 29 -20.32 -1.96 -4.72
N GLU A 30 -19.70 -2.32 -3.58
CA GLU A 30 -20.39 -2.93 -2.45
C GLU A 30 -21.08 -1.87 -1.58
N GLU A 31 -22.30 -2.15 -1.11
CA GLU A 31 -22.99 -1.26 -0.18
C GLU A 31 -22.40 -1.34 1.23
N PRO A 32 -22.26 -0.21 1.95
CA PRO A 32 -22.59 1.17 1.56
C PRO A 32 -21.54 1.83 0.65
N ARG A 33 -21.91 2.18 -0.58
CA ARG A 33 -20.96 2.60 -1.63
C ARG A 33 -20.17 3.87 -1.29
N VAL A 34 -20.84 4.90 -0.78
CA VAL A 34 -20.23 6.23 -0.54
C VAL A 34 -19.04 6.16 0.42
N ILE A 35 -19.16 5.39 1.50
CA ILE A 35 -18.08 5.27 2.48
C ILE A 35 -16.94 4.39 1.93
N HIS A 36 -17.25 3.33 1.17
CA HIS A 36 -16.22 2.50 0.54
C HIS A 36 -15.40 3.28 -0.50
N GLU A 37 -16.07 4.05 -1.36
CA GLU A 37 -15.41 4.96 -2.30
C GLU A 37 -14.52 5.98 -1.56
N SER A 38 -15.03 6.58 -0.48
CA SER A 38 -14.29 7.55 0.34
C SER A 38 -13.04 6.93 1.00
N MET A 39 -13.17 5.72 1.56
CA MET A 39 -12.06 4.97 2.16
C MET A 39 -10.98 4.67 1.13
N ARG A 40 -11.37 4.14 -0.04
CA ARG A 40 -10.42 3.83 -1.12
C ARG A 40 -9.75 5.09 -1.63
N TYR A 41 -10.50 6.19 -1.82
CA TYR A 41 -9.93 7.47 -2.20
C TYR A 41 -8.83 7.92 -1.22
N SER A 42 -9.12 7.96 0.09
CA SER A 42 -8.13 8.37 1.09
C SER A 42 -6.91 7.45 1.15
N VAL A 43 -7.10 6.13 1.03
CA VAL A 43 -5.99 5.16 1.09
C VAL A 43 -5.12 5.20 -0.16
N PHE A 44 -5.72 5.40 -1.35
CA PHE A 44 -5.02 5.34 -2.64
C PHE A 44 -4.69 6.71 -3.26
N ALA A 45 -4.92 7.84 -2.57
CA ALA A 45 -4.52 9.19 -3.00
C ALA A 45 -2.99 9.43 -3.08
N GLY A 46 -2.19 8.37 -3.25
CA GLY A 46 -0.74 8.39 -3.23
C GLY A 46 -0.14 8.15 -1.85
N GLY A 47 1.18 7.99 -1.81
CA GLY A 47 1.92 7.77 -0.57
C GLY A 47 3.16 6.89 -0.76
N LYS A 48 4.18 7.10 0.07
CA LYS A 48 5.43 6.33 0.04
C LYS A 48 5.33 4.94 0.68
N ARG A 49 4.25 4.66 1.43
CA ARG A 49 4.03 3.42 2.20
C ARG A 49 5.18 3.08 3.17
N LEU A 50 5.87 4.09 3.69
CA LEU A 50 7.07 3.88 4.52
C LEU A 50 6.79 3.03 5.76
N ARG A 51 5.66 3.25 6.47
CA ARG A 51 5.33 2.49 7.69
C ARG A 51 5.12 0.98 7.41
N PRO A 52 4.26 0.58 6.44
CA PRO A 52 4.17 -0.83 6.05
C PRO A 52 5.49 -1.44 5.59
N ILE A 53 6.27 -0.70 4.79
CA ILE A 53 7.56 -1.21 4.28
C ILE A 53 8.51 -1.48 5.44
N LEU A 54 8.64 -0.56 6.41
CA LEU A 54 9.47 -0.76 7.60
C LEU A 54 9.01 -1.96 8.43
N ALA A 55 7.70 -2.20 8.56
CA ALA A 55 7.17 -3.36 9.26
C ALA A 55 7.54 -4.68 8.55
N ILE A 56 7.44 -4.72 7.22
CA ILE A 56 7.87 -5.87 6.40
C ILE A 56 9.38 -6.09 6.56
N SER A 57 10.18 -5.04 6.40
CA SER A 57 11.64 -5.13 6.53
C SER A 57 12.08 -5.60 7.91
N ALA A 58 11.37 -5.20 8.98
CA ALA A 58 11.68 -5.67 10.33
C ALA A 58 11.46 -7.17 10.54
N TYR A 59 10.61 -7.80 9.73
CA TYR A 59 10.37 -9.26 9.75
C TYR A 59 11.30 -10.03 8.80
N GLU A 60 11.71 -9.41 7.68
CA GLU A 60 12.62 -10.02 6.69
C GLU A 60 14.09 -10.10 7.14
N VAL A 61 14.45 -9.37 8.22
CA VAL A 61 15.80 -9.29 8.80
C VAL A 61 16.05 -10.40 9.80
#